data_AF-A0A7C4JF62-F1
#
_entry.id   AF-A0A7C4JF62-F1
#
_cell.length_a   1.000
_cell.length_b   1.000
_cell.length_c   1.000
_cell.angle_alpha   90.00
_cell.angle_beta   90.00
_cell.angle_gamma   90.00
#
_symmetry.space_group_name_H-M   'P 1'
#
loop_
_entity.id
_entity.type
_entity.pdbx_description
1 polymer ?
#
loop_
_entity_poly.entity_id
_entity_poly.type
_entity_poly.pdbx_seq_one_letter_code
_entity_poly.pdbx_strand_id
1 'polypeptide(L)'
;MSELWSEKYRPKSLKDMVNQKDIVERLKRFVETKSMPHCLFAGPPGTGKTTAALCLAGDLFGKFLADSFMELNASDERGINVIRDTVKRFARS
;
A
#
# COMPACT_ATOMS: atom_id res chain seq x y z
N MET A 1 -7.24 20.91 16.02
CA MET A 1 -5.85 20.71 15.57
C MET A 1 -5.81 20.91 14.07
N SER A 2 -4.87 21.70 13.54
CA SER A 2 -4.69 21.85 12.09
C SER A 2 -4.06 20.56 11.54
N GLU A 3 -4.77 19.87 10.66
CA GLU A 3 -4.27 18.66 9.99
C GLU A 3 -3.28 19.06 8.88
N LEU A 4 -2.17 18.32 8.77
CA LEU A 4 -1.20 18.49 7.68
C LEU A 4 -1.88 18.25 6.34
N TRP A 5 -1.76 19.20 5.41
CA TRP A 5 -2.41 19.09 4.10
C TRP A 5 -1.95 17.87 3.31
N SER A 6 -0.69 17.45 3.49
CA SER A 6 -0.15 16.23 2.88
C SER A 6 -0.92 14.97 3.29
N GLU A 7 -1.44 14.92 4.52
CA GLU A 7 -2.25 13.80 5.01
C GLU A 7 -3.73 14.00 4.65
N LYS A 8 -4.24 15.22 4.85
CA LYS A 8 -5.62 15.58 4.55
C LYS A 8 -6.00 15.28 3.09
N TYR A 9 -5.09 15.55 2.16
CA TYR A 9 -5.28 15.36 0.72
C TYR A 9 -4.54 14.13 0.17
N ARG A 10 -4.05 13.23 1.04
CA ARG A 10 -3.43 11.99 0.59
C ARG A 10 -4.47 11.17 -0.20
N PRO A 11 -4.15 10.74 -1.44
CA PRO A 11 -5.03 9.87 -2.23
C PRO A 11 -5.47 8.63 -1.43
N LYS A 12 -6.75 8.25 -1.57
CA LYS A 12 -7.34 7.09 -0.88
C LYS A 12 -7.65 5.92 -1.83
N SER A 13 -7.60 6.18 -3.14
CA SER A 13 -7.81 5.19 -4.20
C SER A 13 -6.87 5.47 -5.37
N LEU A 14 -6.56 4.45 -6.17
CA LEU A 14 -5.74 4.60 -7.38
C LEU A 14 -6.36 5.57 -8.39
N LYS A 15 -7.67 5.82 -8.32
CA LYS A 15 -8.35 6.82 -9.15
C LYS A 15 -7.99 8.27 -8.78
N ASP A 16 -7.61 8.50 -7.51
CA ASP A 16 -7.29 9.83 -6.99
C ASP A 16 -5.79 10.16 -7.16
N MET A 17 -4.98 9.15 -7.51
CA MET A 17 -3.56 9.34 -7.79
C MET A 17 -3.38 10.14 -9.08
N VAL A 18 -2.65 11.25 -8.96
CA VAL A 18 -2.22 12.06 -10.10
C VAL A 18 -0.80 11.68 -10.51
N ASN A 19 -0.49 11.90 -11.80
CA ASN A 19 0.78 11.50 -12.42
C ASN A 19 0.95 9.96 -12.52
N GLN A 20 2.10 9.48 -13.03
CA GLN A 20 2.45 8.04 -13.11
C GLN A 20 1.38 7.18 -13.81
N LYS A 21 0.77 7.71 -14.88
CA LYS A 21 -0.44 7.14 -15.53
C LYS A 21 -0.28 5.65 -15.85
N ASP A 22 0.83 5.28 -16.47
CA ASP A 22 1.08 3.89 -16.89
C ASP A 22 1.18 2.94 -15.69
N ILE A 23 1.79 3.40 -14.59
CA ILE A 23 1.90 2.62 -13.34
C ILE A 23 0.51 2.47 -12.72
N VAL A 24 -0.24 3.57 -12.60
CA VAL A 24 -1.58 3.57 -12.00
C VAL A 24 -2.53 2.67 -12.81
N GLU A 25 -2.47 2.72 -14.14
CA GLU A 25 -3.27 1.85 -15.02
C GLU A 25 -2.91 0.37 -14.82
N ARG A 26 -1.61 0.06 -14.70
CA ARG A 26 -1.15 -1.31 -14.42
C ARG A 26 -1.63 -1.82 -13.07
N LEU A 27 -1.57 -0.98 -12.03
CA LEU A 27 -2.08 -1.31 -10.70
C LEU A 27 -3.59 -1.55 -10.69
N LYS A 28 -4.36 -0.72 -11.42
CA LYS A 28 -5.81 -0.93 -11.59
C LYS A 28 -6.10 -2.28 -12.24
N ARG A 29 -5.30 -2.69 -13.23
CA ARG A 29 -5.42 -4.02 -13.85
C ARG A 29 -5.18 -5.17 -12.87
N PHE A 30 -4.26 -5.02 -11.91
CA PHE A 30 -4.05 -6.04 -10.86
C PHE A 30 -5.27 -6.15 -9.93
N VAL A 31 -5.90 -5.01 -9.60
CA VAL A 31 -7.15 -5.00 -8.83
C VAL A 31 -8.27 -5.68 -9.60
N GLU A 32 -8.46 -5.33 -10.87
CA GLU A 32 -9.52 -5.89 -11.72
C GLU A 32 -9.40 -7.41 -11.90
N THR A 33 -8.18 -7.87 -12.17
CA THR A 33 -7.91 -9.30 -12.40
C THR A 33 -7.77 -10.09 -11.10
N LYS A 34 -7.70 -9.41 -9.95
CA LYS A 34 -7.40 -9.99 -8.62
C LYS A 34 -6.14 -10.86 -8.62
N SER A 35 -5.20 -10.54 -9.52
CA SER A 35 -3.92 -11.22 -9.64
C SER A 35 -2.82 -10.23 -9.29
N MET A 36 -2.37 -10.30 -8.05
CA MET A 36 -1.41 -9.35 -7.49
C MET A 36 -0.01 -9.99 -7.37
N PRO A 37 0.95 -9.60 -8.21
CA PRO A 37 2.34 -10.01 -8.02
C PRO A 37 2.97 -9.28 -6.82
N HIS A 38 4.08 -9.80 -6.30
CA HIS A 38 4.91 -9.03 -5.38
C HIS A 38 5.48 -7.80 -6.09
N CYS A 39 5.33 -6.63 -5.47
CA CYS A 39 5.69 -5.35 -6.06
C CYS A 39 6.80 -4.67 -5.25
N LEU A 40 7.72 -4.04 -5.97
CA LEU A 40 8.72 -3.13 -5.41
C LEU A 40 8.45 -1.72 -5.94
N PHE A 41 8.07 -0.81 -5.05
CA PHE A 41 7.88 0.60 -5.40
C PHE A 41 9.18 1.36 -5.14
N ALA A 42 9.83 1.84 -6.21
CA ALA A 42 11.10 2.56 -6.14
C ALA A 42 11.00 3.93 -6.85
N GLY A 43 11.73 4.93 -6.34
CA GLY A 43 11.75 6.29 -6.89
C GLY A 43 12.01 7.38 -5.83
N PRO A 44 12.12 8.65 -6.25
CA PRO A 44 12.44 9.79 -5.38
C PRO A 44 11.45 9.97 -4.20
N PRO A 45 11.84 10.61 -3.09
CA PRO A 45 10.91 10.92 -1.99
C PRO A 45 9.73 11.78 -2.46
N GLY A 46 8.56 11.63 -1.84
CA GLY A 46 7.37 12.44 -2.15
C GLY A 46 6.64 12.09 -3.46
N THR A 47 7.03 11.03 -4.17
CA THR A 47 6.41 10.62 -5.46
C THR A 47 5.20 9.70 -5.34
N GLY A 48 4.70 9.45 -4.12
CA GLY A 48 3.48 8.66 -3.91
C GLY A 48 3.69 7.15 -3.83
N LYS A 49 4.90 6.65 -3.56
CA LYS A 49 5.18 5.19 -3.42
C LYS A 49 4.34 4.52 -2.33
N THR A 50 4.42 5.04 -1.10
CA THR A 50 3.64 4.54 0.03
C THR A 50 2.14 4.70 -0.23
N THR A 51 1.73 5.86 -0.76
CA THR A 51 0.35 6.11 -1.17
C THR A 51 -0.15 5.10 -2.20
N ALA A 52 0.67 4.72 -3.19
CA ALA A 52 0.30 3.73 -4.21
C ALA A 52 0.03 2.37 -3.59
N ALA A 53 0.89 1.91 -2.67
CA ALA A 53 0.71 0.64 -1.98
C ALA A 53 -0.59 0.63 -1.14
N LEU A 54 -0.85 1.72 -0.41
CA LEU A 54 -2.07 1.87 0.40
C LEU A 54 -3.34 1.94 -0.46
N CYS A 55 -3.32 2.73 -1.55
CA CYS A 55 -4.45 2.83 -2.48
C CYS A 55 -4.73 1.49 -3.14
N LEU A 56 -3.69 0.76 -3.55
CA LEU A 56 -3.82 -0.55 -4.16
C LEU A 56 -4.44 -1.57 -3.20
N ALA A 57 -3.97 -1.61 -1.95
CA ALA A 57 -4.56 -2.48 -0.93
C ALA A 57 -6.03 -2.10 -0.66
N GLY A 58 -6.32 -0.80 -0.54
CA GLY A 58 -7.68 -0.28 -0.35
C GLY A 58 -8.63 -0.66 -1.50
N ASP A 59 -8.19 -0.47 -2.74
CA ASP A 59 -8.98 -0.82 -3.92
C ASP A 59 -9.14 -2.35 -4.10
N LEU A 60 -8.15 -3.16 -3.68
CA LEU A 60 -8.18 -4.62 -3.78
C LEU A 60 -9.08 -5.28 -2.72
N PHE A 61 -8.94 -4.86 -1.45
CA PHE A 61 -9.61 -5.50 -0.32
C PHE A 61 -10.88 -4.77 0.13
N GLY A 62 -11.01 -3.48 -0.18
CA GLY A 62 -12.17 -2.66 0.18
C GLY A 62 -12.49 -2.75 1.67
N LYS A 63 -13.71 -3.22 1.99
CA LYS A 63 -14.17 -3.37 3.38
C LYS A 63 -13.37 -4.39 4.22
N PHE A 64 -12.66 -5.31 3.58
CA PHE A 64 -11.85 -6.33 4.24
C PHE A 64 -10.40 -5.90 4.47
N LEU A 65 -10.06 -4.63 4.16
CA LEU A 65 -8.69 -4.13 4.28
C LEU A 65 -8.11 -4.36 5.67
N ALA A 66 -8.87 -4.07 6.73
CA ALA A 66 -8.40 -4.20 8.11
C ALA A 66 -7.98 -5.64 8.47
N ASP A 67 -8.64 -6.64 7.88
CA ASP A 67 -8.36 -8.05 8.17
C ASP A 67 -7.31 -8.65 7.21
N SER A 68 -7.13 -8.04 6.04
CA SER A 68 -6.33 -8.59 4.93
C SER A 68 -5.07 -7.78 4.59
N PHE A 69 -4.75 -6.74 5.36
CA PHE A 69 -3.59 -5.88 5.12
C PHE A 69 -2.74 -5.69 6.38
N MET A 70 -1.42 -5.82 6.21
CA MET A 70 -0.42 -5.58 7.24
C MET A 70 0.61 -4.61 6.68
N GLU A 71 0.74 -3.43 7.30
CA GLU A 71 1.79 -2.46 7.01
C GLU A 71 2.88 -2.58 8.08
N LEU A 72 4.11 -2.78 7.63
CA LEU A 72 5.28 -2.78 8.49
C LEU A 72 6.24 -1.69 8.04
N ASN A 73 6.68 -0.86 8.99
CA ASN A 73 7.60 0.25 8.74
C ASN A 73 8.95 0.01 9.44
N ALA A 74 10.02 0.51 8.83
CA ALA A 74 11.38 0.41 9.33
C ALA A 74 11.63 1.15 10.66
N SER A 75 10.77 2.10 11.03
CA SER A 75 10.82 2.76 12.34
C SER A 75 10.47 1.81 13.49
N ASP A 76 9.43 1.01 13.29
CA ASP A 76 8.77 0.29 14.37
C ASP A 76 9.24 -1.17 14.46
N GLU A 77 9.71 -1.74 13.34
CA GLU A 77 9.90 -3.19 13.23
C GLU A 77 11.24 -3.59 12.60
N ARG A 78 12.32 -3.47 13.38
CA ARG A 78 13.70 -3.67 12.90
C ARG A 78 14.29 -5.07 13.18
N GLY A 79 13.56 -5.93 13.89
CA GLY A 79 14.06 -7.22 14.35
C GLY A 79 13.77 -8.38 13.38
N ILE A 80 14.72 -9.30 13.22
CA ILE A 80 14.52 -10.52 12.42
C ILE A 80 13.32 -11.37 12.90
N ASN A 81 12.96 -11.26 14.17
CA ASN A 81 11.81 -11.96 14.75
C ASN A 81 10.48 -11.49 14.17
N VAL A 82 10.36 -10.23 13.76
CA VAL A 82 9.16 -9.71 13.09
C VAL A 82 8.89 -10.49 11.81
N ILE A 83 9.93 -10.72 11.01
CA ILE A 83 9.82 -11.49 9.78
C ILE A 83 9.50 -12.96 10.07
N ARG A 84 10.18 -13.56 11.05
CA ARG A 84 10.04 -14.99 11.38
C ARG A 84 8.69 -15.35 12.00
N ASP A 85 8.12 -14.45 12.79
CA ASP A 85 6.92 -14.71 13.57
C ASP A 85 5.71 -13.94 13.06
N THR A 86 5.75 -12.60 13.06
CA THR A 86 4.61 -11.75 12.70
C THR A 86 4.21 -11.90 11.23
N VAL A 87 5.14 -11.66 10.31
CA VAL A 87 4.87 -11.76 8.86
C VAL A 87 4.48 -13.18 8.48
N LYS A 88 5.18 -14.19 9.02
CA LYS A 88 4.90 -15.60 8.76
C LYS A 88 3.52 -16.02 9.25
N ARG A 89 3.06 -15.50 10.40
CA ARG A 89 1.73 -15.80 10.94
C ARG A 89 0.63 -15.17 10.09
N PHE A 90 0.80 -13.91 9.72
CA PHE A 90 -0.14 -13.20 8.84
C PHE A 90 -0.24 -13.84 7.45
N ALA A 91 0.88 -14.29 6.88
CA ALA A 91 0.87 -14.99 5.58
C ALA A 91 0.19 -16.38 5.61
N ARG A 92 -0.16 -16.90 6.81
CA ARG A 92 -0.77 -18.22 7.01
C ARG A 92 -2.22 -18.17 7.52
N SER A 93 -2.70 -17.00 7.95
CA SER A 93 -4.10 -16.77 8.34
C SER A 93 -4.98 -16.59 7.12
#